data_AF-A0A382THY7-F1
#
_entry.id   AF-A0A382THY7-F1
#
_cell.length_a   1.000
_cell.length_b   1.000
_cell.length_c   1.000
_cell.angle_alpha   90.00
_cell.angle_beta   90.00
_cell.angle_gamma   90.00
#
_symmetry.space_group_name_H-M   'P 1'
#
loop_
_entity.id
_entity.type
_entity.pdbx_description
1 polymer ?
#
loop_
_entity_poly.entity_id
_entity_poly.type
_entity_poly.pdbx_seq_one_letter_code
_entity_poly.pdbx_strand_id
1 'polypeptide(L)'
;MRKAIAFLTVFVMSISLFAQSDVAKYGDKGAPEVRIPQTWNSNTNRTEDFLLVLTDSWGDGWDGAYMDVLVNGTLVYDDITVASATEEFTLALDDGDVVQTAYTAGSYENEHSYAFYDNNGTYVAGDGPYPGAGIEFTASVSSDVPGCMTAAACNYNAQATADDGSCCLTNCTTIAMGGGSYISETSWEITDAAGNIIASGAGT
;
A
#
# COMPACT_ATOMS: atom_id res chain seq x y z
N MET A 1 15.98 29.27 -88.28
CA MET A 1 15.52 28.25 -87.29
C MET A 1 15.81 28.80 -85.90
N ARG A 2 14.77 28.92 -85.07
CA ARG A 2 14.77 29.72 -83.82
C ARG A 2 15.65 29.04 -82.76
N LYS A 3 16.70 29.72 -82.31
CA LYS A 3 17.46 29.37 -81.10
C LYS A 3 16.76 30.04 -79.93
N ALA A 4 16.03 29.27 -79.12
CA ALA A 4 15.45 29.75 -77.86
C ALA A 4 16.40 29.41 -76.72
N ILE A 5 16.74 30.44 -75.95
CA ILE A 5 17.70 30.49 -74.84
C ILE A 5 17.10 29.76 -73.64
N ALA A 6 17.85 28.82 -73.05
CA ALA A 6 17.46 28.12 -71.84
C ALA A 6 17.54 29.07 -70.63
N PHE A 7 16.42 29.25 -69.93
CA PHE A 7 16.36 29.94 -68.64
C PHE A 7 16.64 28.92 -67.53
N LEU A 8 17.77 29.07 -66.84
CA LEU A 8 18.17 28.27 -65.69
C LEU A 8 17.57 28.88 -64.41
N THR A 9 16.51 28.28 -63.88
CA THR A 9 16.00 28.60 -62.53
C THR A 9 16.70 27.72 -61.50
N VAL A 10 17.56 28.32 -60.68
CA VAL A 10 18.18 27.66 -59.52
C VAL A 10 17.15 27.63 -58.40
N PHE A 11 16.61 26.44 -58.11
CA PHE A 11 15.79 26.22 -56.92
C PHE A 11 16.73 25.98 -55.73
N VAL A 12 16.89 26.97 -54.87
CA VAL A 12 17.54 26.78 -53.57
C VAL A 12 16.53 26.09 -52.67
N MET A 13 16.60 24.76 -52.56
CA MET A 13 15.85 24.04 -51.54
C MET A 13 16.51 24.27 -50.19
N SER A 14 15.99 25.24 -49.45
CA SER A 14 16.20 25.36 -48.01
C SER A 14 15.62 24.10 -47.37
N ILE A 15 16.47 23.19 -46.89
CA ILE A 15 16.04 22.15 -45.96
C ILE A 15 15.76 22.82 -44.62
N SER A 16 14.52 23.25 -44.41
CA SER A 16 14.00 23.46 -43.06
C SER A 16 13.85 22.07 -42.43
N LEU A 17 14.78 21.72 -41.54
CA LEU A 17 14.65 20.60 -40.64
C LEU A 17 13.51 20.93 -39.66
N PHE A 18 12.27 20.60 -40.04
CA PHE A 18 11.18 20.58 -39.09
C PHE A 18 11.40 19.39 -38.16
N ALA A 19 11.71 19.70 -36.91
CA ALA A 19 11.62 18.74 -35.82
C ALA A 19 10.19 18.17 -35.80
N GLN A 20 10.07 16.87 -36.04
CA GLN A 20 8.80 16.16 -35.90
C GLN A 20 8.49 16.06 -34.41
N SER A 21 7.61 16.93 -33.92
CA SER A 21 7.21 17.01 -32.51
C SER A 21 6.00 16.13 -32.16
N ASP A 22 5.62 15.19 -33.01
CA ASP A 22 4.39 14.42 -32.82
C ASP A 22 4.71 12.98 -32.44
N VAL A 23 5.16 12.79 -31.20
CA VAL A 23 4.88 11.54 -30.49
C VAL A 23 3.73 11.86 -29.55
N ALA A 24 2.54 11.38 -29.89
CA ALA A 24 1.37 11.55 -29.06
C ALA A 24 1.65 10.90 -27.68
N LYS A 25 1.75 11.73 -26.64
CA LYS A 25 1.98 11.29 -25.25
C LYS A 25 0.79 10.47 -24.70
N TYR A 26 -0.32 10.42 -25.43
CA TYR A 26 -1.52 9.68 -25.13
C TYR A 26 -2.10 9.14 -26.44
N GLY A 27 -2.67 7.93 -26.39
CA GLY A 27 -3.08 7.13 -27.56
C GLY A 27 -3.91 7.87 -28.61
N ASP A 28 -3.95 7.30 -29.81
CA ASP A 28 -4.55 7.85 -31.02
C ASP A 28 -5.89 8.57 -30.78
N LYS A 29 -6.11 9.66 -31.52
CA LYS A 29 -7.40 10.38 -31.58
C LYS A 29 -8.54 9.38 -31.84
N GLY A 30 -9.34 9.10 -30.81
CA GLY A 30 -10.44 8.13 -30.86
C GLY A 30 -10.33 6.99 -29.84
N ALA A 31 -9.22 6.89 -29.10
CA ALA A 31 -9.16 6.01 -27.94
C ALA A 31 -10.20 6.44 -26.89
N PRO A 32 -10.96 5.50 -26.30
CA PRO A 32 -11.88 5.84 -25.22
C PRO A 32 -11.10 6.47 -24.07
N GLU A 33 -11.69 7.47 -23.42
CA GLU A 33 -11.14 8.07 -22.21
C GLU A 33 -10.78 6.95 -21.23
N VAL A 34 -9.48 6.73 -21.00
CA VAL A 34 -9.02 5.90 -19.90
C VAL A 34 -9.25 6.73 -18.64
N ARG A 35 -10.49 6.71 -18.15
CA ARG A 35 -10.76 7.13 -16.78
C ARG A 35 -10.02 6.15 -15.89
N ILE A 36 -8.93 6.60 -15.30
CA ILE A 36 -8.45 6.00 -14.05
C ILE A 36 -9.70 5.96 -13.15
N PRO A 37 -10.14 4.79 -12.65
CA PRO A 37 -11.33 4.74 -11.82
C PRO A 37 -11.17 5.76 -10.70
N GLN A 38 -12.09 6.73 -10.60
CA GLN A 38 -12.14 7.71 -9.49
C GLN A 38 -12.53 7.05 -8.16
N THR A 39 -12.27 5.75 -8.02
CA THR A 39 -12.44 4.95 -6.83
C THR A 39 -11.09 4.36 -6.43
N TRP A 40 -10.00 5.13 -6.58
CA TRP A 40 -8.89 4.97 -5.63
C TRP A 40 -9.36 5.55 -4.31
N ASN A 41 -10.33 4.87 -3.71
CA ASN A 41 -10.57 4.95 -2.30
C ASN A 41 -9.30 4.33 -1.73
N SER A 42 -8.50 5.09 -0.99
CA SER A 42 -7.65 4.51 0.05
C SER A 42 -8.60 3.88 1.06
N ASN A 43 -9.20 2.74 0.69
CA ASN A 43 -9.92 1.93 1.65
C ASN A 43 -8.82 1.36 2.54
N THR A 44 -8.55 2.05 3.64
CA THR A 44 -7.65 1.54 4.68
C THR A 44 -8.25 0.31 5.37
N ASN A 45 -9.51 -0.05 5.10
CA ASN A 45 -10.07 -1.37 5.43
C ASN A 45 -9.61 -2.40 4.41
N ARG A 46 -8.37 -2.84 4.54
CA ARG A 46 -7.95 -4.13 4.01
C ARG A 46 -8.26 -5.17 5.07
N THR A 47 -9.19 -6.07 4.76
CA THR A 47 -9.46 -7.24 5.58
C THR A 47 -8.38 -8.28 5.32
N GLU A 48 -7.74 -8.76 6.37
CA GLU A 48 -6.69 -9.77 6.29
C GLU A 48 -7.05 -10.99 7.14
N ASP A 49 -6.58 -12.16 6.70
CA ASP A 49 -6.81 -13.42 7.42
C ASP A 49 -5.76 -13.59 8.51
N PHE A 50 -6.21 -13.63 9.76
CA PHE A 50 -5.43 -14.02 10.92
C PHE A 50 -5.67 -15.49 11.23
N LEU A 51 -4.65 -16.16 11.73
CA LEU A 51 -4.70 -17.57 12.12
C LEU A 51 -4.76 -17.69 13.64
N LEU A 52 -5.80 -18.35 14.14
CA LEU A 52 -5.90 -18.79 15.52
C LEU A 52 -5.55 -20.28 15.59
N VAL A 53 -4.57 -20.63 16.41
CA VAL A 53 -4.13 -22.00 16.63
C VAL A 53 -4.42 -22.39 18.07
N LEU A 54 -5.23 -23.43 18.26
CA LEU A 54 -5.47 -24.07 19.55
C LEU A 54 -4.53 -25.26 19.66
N THR A 55 -3.83 -25.40 20.78
CA THR A 55 -2.82 -26.43 21.01
C THR A 55 -3.09 -27.18 22.30
N ASP A 56 -2.99 -28.50 22.22
CA ASP A 56 -2.93 -29.41 23.35
C ASP A 56 -1.64 -30.24 23.27
N SER A 57 -0.82 -30.17 24.31
CA SER A 57 0.53 -30.76 24.27
C SER A 57 0.56 -32.29 24.37
N TRP A 58 -0.54 -32.94 24.79
CA TRP A 58 -0.63 -34.40 24.92
C TRP A 58 -1.45 -35.07 23.82
N GLY A 59 -2.26 -34.29 23.11
CA GLY A 59 -2.92 -34.67 21.88
C GLY A 59 -4.20 -35.46 22.06
N ASP A 60 -4.79 -35.43 23.25
CA ASP A 60 -6.10 -35.99 23.60
C ASP A 60 -7.22 -34.93 23.68
N GLY A 61 -6.86 -33.66 23.48
CA GLY A 61 -7.79 -32.55 23.37
C GLY A 61 -7.96 -31.80 24.68
N TRP A 62 -8.80 -30.78 24.69
CA TRP A 62 -8.86 -29.83 25.81
C TRP A 62 -9.69 -30.26 27.03
N ASP A 63 -10.01 -31.55 27.17
CA ASP A 63 -10.66 -32.10 28.37
C ASP A 63 -11.88 -31.31 28.90
N GLY A 64 -12.71 -30.85 27.97
CA GLY A 64 -13.93 -30.07 28.26
C GLY A 64 -13.72 -28.56 28.38
N ALA A 65 -12.50 -28.06 28.20
CA ALA A 65 -12.23 -26.65 28.01
C ALA A 65 -12.64 -26.20 26.60
N TYR A 66 -13.08 -24.95 26.50
CA TYR A 66 -13.53 -24.35 25.26
C TYR A 66 -13.32 -22.83 25.30
N MET A 67 -13.43 -22.19 24.14
CA MET A 67 -13.21 -20.77 23.99
C MET A 67 -14.23 -20.14 23.06
N ASP A 68 -14.72 -18.97 23.44
CA ASP A 68 -15.43 -18.07 22.55
C ASP A 68 -14.47 -17.02 21.99
N VAL A 69 -14.68 -16.62 20.74
CA VAL A 69 -13.92 -15.54 20.10
C VAL A 69 -14.89 -14.49 19.58
N LEU A 70 -14.68 -13.24 20.01
CA LEU A 70 -15.46 -12.10 19.61
C LEU A 70 -14.60 -11.12 18.82
N VAL A 71 -15.17 -10.54 17.77
CA VAL A 71 -14.57 -9.44 16.99
C VAL A 71 -15.51 -8.25 17.08
N ASN A 72 -15.00 -7.12 17.59
CA ASN A 72 -15.78 -5.91 17.87
C ASN A 72 -17.05 -6.19 18.71
N GLY A 73 -16.95 -7.12 19.66
CA GLY A 73 -18.05 -7.56 20.52
C GLY A 73 -19.09 -8.48 19.85
N THR A 74 -18.89 -8.87 18.60
CA THR A 74 -19.72 -9.87 17.91
C THR A 74 -19.08 -11.24 18.06
N LEU A 75 -19.83 -12.24 18.53
CA LEU A 75 -19.37 -13.63 18.63
C LEU A 75 -19.15 -14.21 17.23
N VAL A 76 -17.91 -14.58 16.93
CA VAL A 76 -17.49 -15.18 15.64
C VAL A 76 -17.30 -16.68 15.77
N TYR A 77 -16.73 -17.12 16.89
CA TYR A 77 -16.61 -18.52 17.24
C TYR A 77 -17.21 -18.76 18.62
N ASP A 78 -18.01 -19.83 18.72
CA ASP A 78 -18.81 -20.23 19.88
C ASP A 78 -18.36 -21.62 20.32
N ASP A 79 -17.92 -21.77 21.56
CA ASP A 79 -17.47 -23.01 22.20
C ASP A 79 -16.42 -23.80 21.38
N ILE A 80 -15.44 -23.14 20.75
CA ILE A 80 -14.39 -23.84 20.00
C ILE A 80 -13.41 -24.56 20.93
N THR A 81 -12.90 -25.70 20.47
CA THR A 81 -11.99 -26.57 21.21
C THR A 81 -11.09 -27.34 20.25
N VAL A 82 -10.14 -28.11 20.76
CA VAL A 82 -9.29 -29.01 19.99
C VAL A 82 -9.53 -30.46 20.42
N ALA A 83 -9.66 -31.36 19.44
CA ALA A 83 -9.95 -32.78 19.67
C ALA A 83 -8.69 -33.66 19.76
N SER A 84 -7.52 -33.11 19.41
CA SER A 84 -6.22 -33.77 19.50
C SER A 84 -5.14 -32.70 19.77
N ALA A 85 -3.98 -32.75 19.12
CA ALA A 85 -2.87 -31.88 19.46
C ALA A 85 -3.01 -30.42 18.97
N THR A 86 -3.67 -30.19 17.84
CA THR A 86 -3.78 -28.85 17.25
C THR A 86 -5.05 -28.72 16.42
N GLU A 87 -5.70 -27.56 16.49
CA GLU A 87 -6.78 -27.14 15.60
C GLU A 87 -6.55 -25.68 15.17
N GLU A 88 -6.92 -25.34 13.93
CA GLU A 88 -6.68 -24.02 13.35
C GLU A 88 -8.01 -23.37 12.91
N PHE A 89 -8.13 -22.07 13.16
CA PHE A 89 -9.28 -21.24 12.80
C PHE A 89 -8.81 -19.96 12.11
N THR A 90 -9.61 -19.44 11.18
CA THR A 90 -9.26 -18.25 10.38
C THR A 90 -10.20 -17.10 10.71
N LEU A 91 -9.64 -15.93 11.03
CA LEU A 91 -10.38 -14.72 11.34
C LEU A 91 -10.09 -13.65 10.28
N ALA A 92 -11.14 -13.16 9.62
CA ALA A 92 -11.03 -12.02 8.72
C ALA A 92 -11.12 -10.73 9.54
N LEU A 93 -10.01 -10.01 9.69
CA LEU A 93 -9.90 -8.82 10.54
C LEU A 93 -9.50 -7.58 9.71
N ASP A 94 -10.14 -6.46 10.00
CA ASP A 94 -9.76 -5.13 9.52
C ASP A 94 -8.78 -4.44 10.49
N ASP A 95 -8.05 -3.42 10.01
CA ASP A 95 -7.23 -2.59 10.88
C ASP A 95 -8.08 -1.91 11.97
N GLY A 96 -7.66 -2.06 13.22
CA GLY A 96 -8.36 -1.52 14.38
C GLY A 96 -9.47 -2.41 14.94
N ASP A 97 -9.74 -3.58 14.36
CA ASP A 97 -10.68 -4.54 14.94
C ASP A 97 -10.20 -5.00 16.32
N VAL A 98 -11.12 -5.07 17.28
CA VAL A 98 -10.83 -5.57 18.63
C VAL A 98 -11.22 -7.03 18.72
N VAL A 99 -10.24 -7.89 18.96
CA VAL A 99 -10.44 -9.32 19.18
C VAL A 99 -10.41 -9.60 20.68
N GLN A 100 -11.43 -10.30 21.17
CA GLN A 100 -11.55 -10.75 22.55
C GLN A 100 -11.73 -12.26 22.56
N THR A 101 -11.05 -12.94 23.48
CA THR A 101 -11.34 -14.34 23.80
C THR A 101 -12.04 -14.43 25.15
N ALA A 102 -12.93 -15.41 25.29
CA ALA A 102 -13.45 -15.84 26.58
C ALA A 102 -13.19 -17.33 26.71
N TYR A 103 -12.21 -17.69 27.53
CA TYR A 103 -11.79 -19.06 27.74
C TYR A 103 -12.44 -19.64 28.99
N THR A 104 -13.03 -20.83 28.85
CA THR A 104 -13.59 -21.60 29.95
C THR A 104 -12.72 -22.83 30.19
N ALA A 105 -12.11 -22.88 31.38
CA ALA A 105 -11.23 -23.97 31.78
C ALA A 105 -11.98 -25.31 31.93
N GLY A 106 -11.30 -26.37 31.54
CA GLY A 106 -11.64 -27.78 31.76
C GLY A 106 -10.67 -28.42 32.76
N SER A 107 -10.20 -29.62 32.43
CA SER A 107 -9.14 -30.31 33.18
C SER A 107 -7.79 -30.15 32.47
N TYR A 108 -6.67 -30.44 33.14
CA TYR A 108 -5.34 -30.50 32.52
C TYR A 108 -4.89 -29.21 31.80
N GLU A 109 -5.27 -28.05 32.34
CA GLU A 109 -4.90 -26.71 31.83
C GLU A 109 -3.41 -26.47 31.58
N ASN A 110 -2.53 -27.28 32.19
CA ASN A 110 -1.09 -27.24 31.94
C ASN A 110 -0.69 -27.60 30.51
N GLU A 111 -1.64 -28.08 29.71
CA GLU A 111 -1.44 -28.67 28.38
C GLU A 111 -2.06 -27.80 27.29
N HIS A 112 -2.95 -26.89 27.68
CA HIS A 112 -3.73 -26.04 26.79
C HIS A 112 -3.02 -24.73 26.51
N SER A 113 -2.97 -24.34 25.25
CA SER A 113 -2.51 -23.00 24.85
C SER A 113 -3.11 -22.60 23.52
N TYR A 114 -3.23 -21.30 23.28
CA TYR A 114 -3.66 -20.79 21.98
C TYR A 114 -2.85 -19.57 21.58
N ALA A 115 -2.72 -19.37 20.27
CA ALA A 115 -1.98 -18.26 19.70
C ALA A 115 -2.66 -17.73 18.43
N PHE A 116 -2.59 -16.41 18.26
CA PHE A 116 -3.01 -15.68 17.09
C PHE A 116 -1.78 -15.25 16.29
N TYR A 117 -1.85 -15.43 14.99
CA TYR A 117 -0.85 -15.01 14.02
C TYR A 117 -1.49 -14.09 12.98
N ASP A 118 -0.75 -13.09 12.51
CA ASP A 118 -1.17 -12.23 11.41
C ASP A 118 -1.06 -12.96 10.05
N ASN A 119 -1.49 -12.29 8.98
CA ASN A 119 -1.40 -12.77 7.60
C ASN A 119 0.04 -13.05 7.12
N ASN A 120 1.04 -12.50 7.80
CA ASN A 120 2.46 -12.73 7.54
C ASN A 120 3.01 -13.91 8.35
N GLY A 121 2.21 -14.55 9.20
CA GLY A 121 2.61 -15.63 10.11
C GLY A 121 3.36 -15.16 11.35
N THR A 122 3.29 -13.86 11.67
CA THR A 122 3.91 -13.28 12.86
C THR A 122 2.99 -13.49 14.07
N TYR A 123 3.56 -13.87 15.21
CA TYR A 123 2.82 -13.98 16.46
C TYR A 123 2.28 -12.61 16.91
N VAL A 124 0.98 -12.53 17.20
CA VAL A 124 0.28 -11.32 17.62
C VAL A 124 -0.04 -11.37 19.11
N ALA A 125 -0.72 -12.44 19.54
CA ALA A 125 -1.19 -12.61 20.90
C ALA A 125 -1.44 -14.10 21.18
N GLY A 126 -1.59 -14.47 22.44
CA GLY A 126 -1.79 -15.85 22.84
C GLY A 126 -1.70 -16.01 24.35
N ASP A 127 -2.15 -17.16 24.83
CA ASP A 127 -2.15 -17.50 26.25
C ASP A 127 -1.90 -19.00 26.44
N GLY A 128 -1.43 -19.36 27.62
CA GLY A 128 -1.08 -20.73 27.99
C GLY A 128 0.44 -21.02 27.99
N PRO A 129 0.88 -22.13 28.61
CA PRO A 129 0.06 -23.10 29.36
C PRO A 129 -0.62 -22.46 30.58
N TYR A 130 -1.74 -23.04 31.04
CA TYR A 130 -2.68 -22.47 32.00
C TYR A 130 -3.37 -21.18 31.53
N PRO A 131 -4.17 -21.24 30.44
CA PRO A 131 -4.87 -20.06 29.95
C PRO A 131 -5.75 -19.42 31.04
N GLY A 132 -5.74 -18.09 31.08
CA GLY A 132 -6.63 -17.30 31.93
C GLY A 132 -8.05 -17.26 31.36
N ALA A 133 -8.89 -16.36 31.89
CA ALA A 133 -10.28 -16.22 31.42
C ALA A 133 -10.42 -15.70 29.97
N GLY A 134 -9.31 -15.30 29.33
CA GLY A 134 -9.29 -14.71 27.99
C GLY A 134 -8.35 -13.52 27.90
N ILE A 135 -8.10 -13.09 26.66
CA ILE A 135 -7.24 -11.94 26.30
C ILE A 135 -8.00 -11.00 25.37
N GLU A 136 -7.47 -9.79 25.23
CA GLU A 136 -7.95 -8.80 24.27
C GLU A 136 -6.75 -8.20 23.53
N PHE A 137 -6.87 -8.05 22.21
CA PHE A 137 -5.91 -7.30 21.41
C PHE A 137 -6.62 -6.54 20.28
N THR A 138 -5.95 -5.51 19.76
CA THR A 138 -6.40 -4.79 18.56
C THR A 138 -5.60 -5.27 17.36
N ALA A 139 -6.30 -5.72 16.32
CA ALA A 139 -5.68 -6.10 15.05
C ALA A 139 -5.04 -4.86 14.43
N SER A 140 -3.77 -5.00 14.04
CA SER A 140 -3.06 -4.00 13.26
C SER A 140 -2.84 -4.58 11.88
N VAL A 141 -3.55 -4.06 10.89
CA VAL A 141 -3.35 -4.43 9.49
C VAL A 141 -2.62 -3.27 8.83
N SER A 142 -1.35 -3.48 8.52
CA SER A 142 -0.56 -2.51 7.76
C SER A 142 -1.25 -2.22 6.42
N SER A 143 -1.82 -1.04 6.28
CA SER A 143 -2.22 -0.51 4.98
C SER A 143 -0.96 -0.25 4.18
N ASP A 144 -0.90 -0.71 2.94
CA ASP A 144 0.20 -0.35 2.07
C ASP A 144 0.29 1.17 1.91
N VAL A 145 1.46 1.75 2.17
CA VAL A 145 1.75 3.14 1.84
C VAL A 145 2.14 3.16 0.37
N PRO A 146 1.28 3.67 -0.53
CA PRO A 146 1.58 3.69 -1.95
C PRO A 146 2.62 4.77 -2.23
N GLY A 147 3.57 4.45 -3.08
CA GLY A 147 4.50 5.43 -3.61
C GLY A 147 5.66 4.76 -4.31
N CYS A 148 6.53 5.56 -4.91
CA CYS A 148 7.67 5.00 -5.59
C CYS A 148 8.67 4.38 -4.61
N MET A 149 8.86 3.06 -4.70
CA MET A 149 9.87 2.33 -3.90
C MET A 149 11.26 2.31 -4.53
N THR A 150 11.40 2.79 -5.79
CA THR A 150 12.69 2.81 -6.48
C THR A 150 13.56 3.98 -6.01
N ALA A 151 14.61 3.68 -5.24
CA ALA A 151 15.53 4.69 -4.68
C ALA A 151 16.20 5.63 -5.72
N ALA A 152 16.29 5.19 -6.98
CA ALA A 152 16.85 5.99 -8.08
C ALA A 152 15.83 6.96 -8.74
N ALA A 153 14.55 6.89 -8.36
CA ALA A 153 13.50 7.75 -8.92
C ALA A 153 13.50 9.14 -8.29
N CYS A 154 13.11 10.16 -9.05
CA CYS A 154 13.04 11.54 -8.59
C CYS A 154 12.02 11.74 -7.45
N ASN A 155 10.98 10.91 -7.44
CA ASN A 155 9.87 10.92 -6.48
C ASN A 155 9.89 9.68 -5.57
N TYR A 156 11.08 9.13 -5.31
CA TYR A 156 11.24 8.06 -4.33
C TYR A 156 10.61 8.47 -2.98
N ASN A 157 9.75 7.61 -2.45
CA ASN A 157 9.13 7.77 -1.15
C ASN A 157 9.69 6.71 -0.20
N ALA A 158 10.53 7.12 0.75
CA ALA A 158 11.13 6.21 1.73
C ALA A 158 10.12 5.61 2.72
N GLN A 159 8.88 6.09 2.75
CA GLN A 159 7.79 5.53 3.56
C GLN A 159 6.88 4.61 2.75
N ALA A 160 7.07 4.47 1.43
CA ALA A 160 6.25 3.59 0.62
C ALA A 160 6.54 2.11 0.95
N THR A 161 5.48 1.34 1.20
CA THR A 161 5.54 -0.11 1.44
C THR A 161 5.01 -0.91 0.25
N ALA A 162 4.34 -0.26 -0.70
CA ALA A 162 3.96 -0.83 -2.00
C ALA A 162 4.22 0.15 -3.15
N ASP A 163 4.76 -0.37 -4.25
CA ASP A 163 5.00 0.41 -5.46
C ASP A 163 3.66 0.70 -6.16
N ASP A 164 3.34 1.98 -6.30
CA ASP A 164 2.13 2.45 -6.97
C ASP A 164 2.32 2.66 -8.49
N GLY A 165 3.52 2.36 -9.01
CA GLY A 165 3.87 2.56 -10.41
C GLY A 165 4.08 4.03 -10.79
N SER A 166 4.09 4.95 -9.81
CA SER A 166 4.34 6.38 -10.05
C SER A 166 5.82 6.73 -10.19
N CYS A 167 6.74 5.75 -10.09
CA CYS A 167 8.17 5.98 -10.15
C CYS A 167 8.63 6.78 -11.38
N CYS A 168 9.12 7.99 -11.13
CA CYS A 168 9.66 8.88 -12.13
C CYS A 168 11.18 8.64 -12.25
N LEU A 169 11.57 7.75 -13.18
CA LEU A 169 12.97 7.41 -13.42
C LEU A 169 13.66 8.35 -14.43
N THR A 170 12.90 9.21 -15.11
CA THR A 170 13.42 10.12 -16.15
C THR A 170 12.81 11.50 -15.99
N ASN A 171 13.50 12.55 -16.45
CA ASN A 171 13.04 13.95 -16.39
C ASN A 171 12.90 14.52 -14.97
N CYS A 172 13.83 14.21 -14.06
CA CYS A 172 13.97 14.98 -12.83
C CYS A 172 14.27 16.45 -13.18
N THR A 173 13.48 17.38 -12.64
CA THR A 173 13.79 18.81 -12.70
C THR A 173 14.18 19.28 -11.32
N THR A 174 15.27 20.03 -11.23
CA THR A 174 15.71 20.63 -9.97
C THR A 174 15.38 22.10 -10.00
N ILE A 175 14.61 22.56 -9.01
CA ILE A 175 14.41 23.99 -8.78
C ILE A 175 15.53 24.45 -7.86
N ALA A 176 16.56 25.01 -8.46
CA ALA A 176 17.63 25.66 -7.72
C ALA A 176 17.33 27.16 -7.65
N MET A 177 17.11 27.68 -6.44
CA MET A 177 17.15 29.11 -6.21
C MET A 177 18.59 29.51 -5.88
N GLY A 178 19.16 30.46 -6.62
CA GLY A 178 20.54 30.88 -6.45
C GLY A 178 20.70 32.38 -6.17
N GLY A 179 21.75 32.72 -5.42
CA GLY A 179 22.39 34.04 -5.39
C GLY A 179 21.69 35.16 -4.60
N GLY A 180 22.40 36.28 -4.45
CA GLY A 180 21.89 37.50 -3.83
C GLY A 180 22.12 37.58 -2.31
N SER A 181 22.35 38.79 -1.80
CA SER A 181 22.60 39.05 -0.37
C SER A 181 21.39 38.78 0.54
N TYR A 182 20.23 38.47 -0.03
CA TYR A 182 18.95 38.34 0.67
C TYR A 182 18.19 37.06 0.24
N ILE A 183 18.90 36.01 -0.18
CA ILE A 183 18.28 34.75 -0.63
C ILE A 183 17.36 34.13 0.45
N SER A 184 17.70 34.32 1.73
CA SER A 184 16.89 33.89 2.89
C SER A 184 15.52 34.58 3.00
N GLU A 185 15.29 35.67 2.28
CA GLU A 185 13.99 36.37 2.22
C GLU A 185 13.12 35.91 1.06
N THR A 186 13.59 34.93 0.27
CA THR A 186 12.89 34.45 -0.91
C THR A 186 12.22 33.10 -0.65
N SER A 187 11.02 32.94 -1.19
CA SER A 187 10.28 31.68 -1.20
C SER A 187 9.60 31.48 -2.55
N TRP A 188 9.27 30.23 -2.86
CA TRP A 188 8.58 29.84 -4.08
C TRP A 188 7.53 28.77 -3.78
N GLU A 189 6.47 28.81 -4.57
CA GLU A 189 5.41 27.80 -4.58
C GLU A 189 5.06 27.50 -6.04
N ILE A 190 4.83 26.23 -6.35
CA ILE A 190 4.22 25.79 -7.60
C ILE A 190 2.84 25.29 -7.25
N THR A 191 1.82 25.81 -7.92
CA THR A 191 0.44 25.39 -7.77
C THR A 191 -0.08 24.67 -9.01
N ASP A 192 -1.04 23.77 -8.81
CA ASP A 192 -1.83 23.20 -9.90
C ASP A 192 -2.88 24.22 -10.42
N ALA A 193 -3.65 23.82 -11.45
CA ALA A 193 -4.70 24.68 -12.03
C ALA A 193 -5.87 24.97 -11.08
N ALA A 194 -6.01 24.21 -9.99
CA ALA A 194 -7.02 24.42 -8.95
C ALA A 194 -6.48 25.32 -7.81
N GLY A 195 -5.20 25.68 -7.83
CA GLY A 195 -4.55 26.51 -6.82
C GLY A 195 -3.94 25.73 -5.65
N ASN A 196 -3.88 24.40 -5.71
CA ASN A 196 -3.23 23.60 -4.66
C ASN A 196 -1.71 23.64 -4.84
N ILE A 197 -0.96 23.81 -3.75
CA ILE A 197 0.51 23.79 -3.77
C ILE A 197 0.98 22.35 -4.01
N ILE A 198 1.71 22.12 -5.11
CA ILE A 198 2.28 20.82 -5.49
C ILE A 198 3.78 20.73 -5.20
N ALA A 199 4.45 21.87 -5.01
CA ALA A 199 5.82 21.94 -4.51
C ALA A 199 6.10 23.34 -3.95
N SER A 200 6.95 23.46 -2.94
CA SER A 200 7.38 24.74 -2.39
C SER A 200 8.80 24.68 -1.87
N GLY A 201 9.41 25.84 -1.65
CA GLY A 201 10.72 25.95 -1.01
C GLY A 201 11.09 27.39 -0.69
N ALA A 202 12.20 27.54 0.01
CA ALA A 202 12.76 28.83 0.39
C ALA A 202 14.26 28.87 0.08
N GLY A 203 14.78 30.08 -0.09
CA GLY A 203 16.21 30.26 -0.23
C GLY A 203 16.92 30.01 1.10
N THR A 204 17.97 29.21 1.07
CA THR A 204 18.86 28.94 2.21
C THR A 204 20.23 29.56 1.99
#